data_AF-A0A367M0L1-F1
#
_entry.id   AF-A0A367M0L1-F1
#
_cell.length_a   1.000
_cell.length_b   1.000
_cell.length_c   1.000
_cell.angle_alpha   90.00
_cell.angle_beta   90.00
_cell.angle_gamma   90.00
#
_symmetry.space_group_name_H-M   'P 1'
#
loop_
_entity.id
_entity.type
_entity.pdbx_description
1 polymer ?
#
loop_
_entity_poly.entity_id
_entity_poly.type
_entity_poly.pdbx_seq_one_letter_code
_entity_poly.pdbx_strand_id
1 'polypeptide(L)'
;SHTLIGSILGVGLANALITDVPLAEGINWQKAIDIGLSLIFSPLAGFMVAALVLLGLKWWRPLSKMHKTPETRRELDEKKHPPFWNRLVLVLSAMAVSFVHGSNDGQKGIGLIMLVLIGIVPAKFVLDLNSTTYQIERTRDAALHLSQFYQRHTDTLGDMLALGKSNGSEMPQFYRCDPKQTEPTINALLRDLRGVPSYNDLDADERVQVRRYLLCLDDTAKKVGKLSDLPAREKADLEKLRKDLTATTEYAPFWVIIAVALALGIGTMVGWKRVVLTV
;
A
#
# COMPACT_ATOMS: atom_id res chain seq x y z
N SER A 1 -12.05 -8.45 0.36
CA SER A 1 -11.11 -7.88 1.37
C SER A 1 -10.78 -8.88 2.48
N HIS A 2 -11.74 -9.30 3.32
CA HIS A 2 -11.47 -10.21 4.45
C HIS A 2 -10.87 -11.55 4.01
N THR A 3 -11.37 -12.12 2.93
CA THR A 3 -10.89 -13.39 2.36
C THR A 3 -9.42 -13.30 1.97
N LEU A 4 -9.03 -12.25 1.23
CA LEU A 4 -7.65 -12.03 0.77
C LEU A 4 -6.69 -11.79 1.95
N ILE A 5 -7.07 -10.95 2.91
CA ILE A 5 -6.25 -10.68 4.09
C ILE A 5 -6.11 -11.97 4.93
N GLY A 6 -7.22 -12.67 5.14
CA GLY A 6 -7.24 -13.94 5.86
C GLY A 6 -6.39 -15.02 5.19
N SER A 7 -6.40 -15.11 3.85
CA SER A 7 -5.54 -16.06 3.13
C SER A 7 -4.06 -15.71 3.25
N ILE A 8 -3.69 -14.42 3.16
CA ILE A 8 -2.28 -14.00 3.30
C ILE A 8 -1.78 -14.27 4.72
N LEU A 9 -2.58 -13.93 5.74
CA LEU A 9 -2.27 -14.26 7.13
C LEU A 9 -2.17 -15.78 7.35
N GLY A 10 -3.09 -16.55 6.77
CA GLY A 10 -3.06 -18.00 6.84
C GLY A 10 -1.79 -18.62 6.24
N VAL A 11 -1.34 -18.13 5.09
CA VAL A 11 -0.08 -18.56 4.47
C VAL A 11 1.12 -18.19 5.37
N GLY A 12 1.13 -16.99 5.97
CA GLY A 12 2.17 -16.57 6.90
C GLY A 12 2.25 -17.45 8.15
N LEU A 13 1.09 -17.79 8.76
CA LEU A 13 1.02 -18.73 9.89
C LEU A 13 1.51 -20.13 9.49
N ALA A 14 1.05 -20.65 8.35
CA ALA A 14 1.45 -21.96 7.87
C ALA A 14 2.96 -22.01 7.62
N ASN A 15 3.54 -20.99 6.99
CA ASN A 15 4.99 -20.91 6.78
C ASN A 15 5.75 -20.87 8.10
N ALA A 16 5.28 -20.10 9.09
CA ALA A 16 5.91 -20.06 10.42
C ALA A 16 5.89 -21.43 11.11
N LEU A 17 4.76 -22.16 11.02
CA LEU A 17 4.65 -23.52 11.54
C LEU A 17 5.57 -24.52 10.82
N ILE A 18 5.73 -24.39 9.50
CA ILE A 18 6.58 -25.29 8.70
C ILE A 18 8.08 -25.01 8.95
N THR A 19 8.45 -23.77 9.22
CA THR A 19 9.84 -23.32 9.41
C THR A 19 10.27 -23.27 10.88
N ASP A 20 9.43 -23.74 11.80
CA ASP A 20 9.63 -23.69 13.25
C ASP A 20 9.96 -22.28 13.79
N VAL A 21 9.48 -21.24 13.10
CA VAL A 21 9.64 -19.84 13.51
C VAL A 21 8.50 -19.47 14.46
N PRO A 22 8.75 -18.71 15.55
CA PRO A 22 7.70 -18.25 16.43
C PRO A 22 6.56 -17.57 15.67
N LEU A 23 5.31 -17.90 15.98
CA LEU A 23 4.11 -17.32 15.32
C LEU A 23 4.05 -15.79 15.44
N ALA A 24 4.68 -15.22 16.46
CA ALA A 24 4.83 -13.79 16.65
C ALA A 24 5.68 -13.13 15.54
N GLU A 25 6.56 -13.89 14.89
CA GLU A 25 7.52 -13.41 13.91
C GLU A 25 7.11 -13.72 12.46
N GLY A 26 6.24 -14.71 12.26
CA GLY A 26 5.74 -15.09 10.93
C GLY A 26 4.83 -14.07 10.26
N ILE A 27 4.25 -13.15 11.04
CA ILE A 27 3.32 -12.12 10.54
C ILE A 27 3.62 -10.77 11.18
N ASN A 28 3.45 -9.70 10.40
CA ASN A 28 3.39 -8.35 10.94
C ASN A 28 2.06 -8.10 11.69
N TRP A 29 2.02 -8.46 12.97
CA TRP A 29 0.84 -8.32 13.83
C TRP A 29 0.33 -6.89 13.94
N GLN A 30 1.22 -5.90 13.98
CA GLN A 30 0.81 -4.50 13.99
C GLN A 30 -0.01 -4.17 12.75
N LYS A 31 0.47 -4.59 11.56
CA LYS A 31 -0.25 -4.32 10.32
C LYS A 31 -1.56 -5.10 10.24
N ALA A 32 -1.61 -6.33 10.74
CA ALA A 32 -2.83 -7.12 10.82
C ALA A 32 -3.89 -6.43 11.71
N ILE A 33 -3.47 -5.89 12.87
CA ILE A 33 -4.33 -5.11 13.76
C ILE A 33 -4.80 -3.83 13.08
N ASP A 34 -3.90 -3.05 12.47
CA ASP A 34 -4.27 -1.81 11.76
C ASP A 34 -5.34 -2.06 10.68
N ILE A 35 -5.19 -3.16 9.93
CA ILE A 35 -6.16 -3.58 8.90
C ILE A 35 -7.48 -4.02 9.56
N GLY A 36 -7.42 -4.80 10.63
CA GLY A 36 -8.60 -5.24 11.39
C GLY A 36 -9.39 -4.08 12.00
N LEU A 37 -8.70 -3.08 12.57
CA LEU A 37 -9.31 -1.87 13.10
C LEU A 37 -9.97 -1.05 11.99
N SER A 38 -9.28 -0.86 10.86
CA SER A 38 -9.85 -0.15 9.70
C SER A 38 -11.16 -0.82 9.22
N LEU A 39 -11.24 -2.13 9.30
CA LEU A 39 -12.42 -2.91 8.95
C LEU A 39 -13.65 -2.62 9.80
N ILE A 40 -13.45 -2.37 11.10
CA ILE A 40 -14.50 -2.11 12.08
C ILE A 40 -14.87 -0.62 12.07
N PHE A 41 -13.87 0.25 12.00
CA PHE A 41 -14.09 1.69 12.07
C PHE A 41 -14.55 2.29 10.75
N SER A 42 -14.23 1.71 9.59
CA SER A 42 -14.65 2.29 8.30
C SER A 42 -16.17 2.29 8.08
N PRO A 43 -16.96 1.23 8.40
CA PRO A 43 -18.41 1.30 8.35
C PRO A 43 -18.99 2.30 9.35
N LEU A 44 -18.42 2.39 10.55
CA LEU A 44 -18.86 3.33 11.59
C LEU A 44 -18.66 4.79 11.15
N ALA A 45 -17.48 5.09 10.61
CA ALA A 45 -17.16 6.39 10.04
C ALA A 45 -18.09 6.72 8.87
N GLY A 46 -18.34 5.77 7.96
CA GLY A 46 -19.29 5.93 6.86
C GLY A 46 -20.72 6.23 7.33
N PHE A 47 -21.18 5.51 8.36
CA PHE A 47 -22.49 5.75 8.98
C PHE A 47 -22.57 7.14 9.63
N MET A 48 -21.55 7.56 10.38
CA MET A 48 -21.52 8.89 10.99
C MET A 48 -21.56 10.00 9.94
N VAL A 49 -20.76 9.90 8.88
CA VAL A 49 -20.76 10.88 7.79
C VAL A 49 -22.13 10.92 7.11
N ALA A 50 -22.72 9.76 6.81
CA ALA A 50 -24.06 9.70 6.22
C ALA A 50 -25.13 10.34 7.13
N ALA A 51 -25.07 10.10 8.44
CA ALA A 51 -25.98 10.69 9.42
C ALA A 51 -25.82 12.22 9.48
N LEU A 52 -24.57 12.73 9.51
CA LEU A 52 -24.31 14.17 9.53
C LEU A 52 -24.80 14.85 8.25
N VAL A 53 -24.56 14.24 7.08
CA VAL A 53 -25.07 14.75 5.79
C VAL A 53 -26.59 14.77 5.79
N LEU A 54 -27.26 13.72 6.26
CA LEU A 54 -28.71 13.66 6.35
C LEU A 54 -29.30 14.73 7.27
N LEU A 55 -28.73 14.89 8.48
CA LEU A 55 -29.16 15.89 9.44
C LEU A 55 -28.92 17.31 8.91
N GLY A 56 -27.77 17.55 8.28
CA GLY A 56 -27.45 18.83 7.64
C GLY A 56 -28.42 19.18 6.51
N LEU A 57 -28.77 18.23 5.65
CA LEU A 57 -29.76 18.43 4.57
C LEU A 57 -31.17 18.67 5.12
N LYS A 58 -31.56 17.97 6.19
CA LYS A 58 -32.85 18.17 6.87
C LYS A 58 -32.94 19.56 7.49
N TRP A 59 -31.84 20.06 8.08
CA TRP A 59 -31.78 21.40 8.65
C TRP A 59 -31.78 22.51 7.58
N TRP A 60 -31.00 22.34 6.50
CA TRP A 60 -30.88 23.37 5.45
C TRP A 60 -32.12 23.48 4.55
N ARG A 61 -32.78 22.35 4.26
CA ARG A 61 -33.93 22.31 3.33
C ARG A 61 -35.08 21.46 3.91
N PRO A 62 -35.73 21.89 5.01
CA PRO A 62 -36.77 21.11 5.67
C PRO A 62 -38.01 20.87 4.80
N LEU A 63 -38.34 21.79 3.88
CA LEU A 63 -39.46 21.65 2.92
C LEU A 63 -39.08 20.91 1.62
N SER A 64 -37.88 20.33 1.51
CA SER A 64 -37.47 19.64 0.29
C SER A 64 -38.27 18.35 0.07
N LYS A 65 -38.86 18.21 -1.13
CA LYS A 65 -39.53 16.97 -1.60
C LYS A 65 -38.56 15.79 -1.77
N MET A 66 -37.26 16.00 -1.58
CA MET A 66 -36.21 14.98 -1.69
C MET A 66 -36.27 13.93 -0.58
N HIS A 67 -36.80 14.27 0.61
CA HIS A 67 -36.83 13.38 1.77
C HIS A 67 -38.06 12.46 1.83
N LYS A 68 -38.96 12.54 0.84
CA LYS A 68 -40.09 11.62 0.72
C LYS A 68 -39.62 10.29 0.12
N THR A 69 -39.93 9.17 0.76
CA THR A 69 -39.66 7.85 0.17
C THR A 69 -40.46 7.67 -1.14
N PRO A 70 -40.03 6.77 -2.04
CA PRO A 70 -40.71 6.54 -3.30
C PRO A 70 -42.19 6.16 -3.14
N GLU A 71 -42.52 5.41 -2.09
CA GLU A 71 -43.88 4.97 -1.74
C GLU A 71 -44.75 6.16 -1.34
N THR A 72 -44.28 6.96 -0.37
CA THR A 72 -44.97 8.19 0.07
C THR A 72 -45.19 9.18 -1.08
N ARG A 73 -44.33 9.16 -2.11
CA ARG A 73 -44.49 10.02 -3.31
C ARG A 73 -45.48 9.48 -4.34
N ARG A 74 -45.62 8.16 -4.46
CA ARG A 74 -46.65 7.56 -5.32
C ARG A 74 -48.04 7.82 -4.76
N GLU A 75 -48.18 7.75 -3.43
CA GLU A 75 -49.45 7.97 -2.74
C GLU A 75 -49.88 9.44 -2.74
N LEU A 76 -48.96 10.39 -2.53
CA LEU A 76 -49.30 11.81 -2.38
C LEU A 76 -49.24 12.65 -3.66
N ASP A 77 -48.34 12.32 -4.60
CA ASP A 77 -48.03 13.19 -5.74
C ASP A 77 -48.31 12.54 -7.11
N GLU A 78 -48.85 11.31 -7.16
CA GLU A 78 -49.11 10.46 -8.36
C GLU A 78 -47.92 10.33 -9.35
N LYS A 79 -46.72 10.78 -8.96
CA LYS A 79 -45.54 10.87 -9.83
C LYS A 79 -44.55 9.77 -9.49
N LYS A 80 -44.35 8.87 -10.45
CA LYS A 80 -43.45 7.70 -10.33
C LYS A 80 -41.96 8.04 -10.31
N HIS A 81 -41.54 9.19 -10.88
CA HIS A 81 -40.13 9.50 -11.12
C HIS A 81 -39.57 10.65 -10.24
N PRO A 82 -38.33 10.54 -9.74
CA PRO A 82 -37.67 11.64 -9.06
C PRO A 82 -37.41 12.82 -10.02
N PRO A 83 -37.41 14.08 -9.50
CA PRO A 83 -37.05 15.24 -10.30
C PRO A 83 -35.63 15.08 -10.87
N PHE A 84 -35.36 15.75 -11.99
CA PHE A 84 -34.12 15.62 -12.75
C PHE A 84 -32.86 15.70 -11.88
N TRP A 85 -32.77 16.70 -10.99
CA TRP A 85 -31.62 16.89 -10.10
C TRP A 85 -31.40 15.72 -9.13
N ASN A 86 -32.46 15.16 -8.55
CA ASN A 86 -32.32 13.99 -7.68
C ASN A 86 -31.86 12.77 -8.47
N ARG A 87 -32.34 12.60 -9.71
CA ARG A 87 -31.87 11.52 -10.59
C ARG A 87 -30.39 11.68 -10.92
N LEU A 88 -29.97 12.90 -11.28
CA LEU A 88 -28.57 13.20 -11.58
C LEU A 88 -27.67 12.92 -10.37
N VAL A 89 -28.06 13.37 -9.17
CA VAL A 89 -27.32 13.10 -7.93
C VAL A 89 -27.25 11.60 -7.64
N LEU A 90 -28.34 10.85 -7.82
CA LEU A 90 -28.34 9.40 -7.63
C LEU A 90 -27.40 8.70 -8.62
N VAL A 91 -27.43 9.07 -9.90
CA VAL A 91 -26.52 8.51 -10.92
C VAL A 91 -25.07 8.84 -10.60
N LEU A 92 -24.76 10.11 -10.29
CA LEU A 92 -23.41 10.52 -9.91
C LEU A 92 -22.92 9.82 -8.64
N SER A 93 -23.80 9.65 -7.64
CA SER A 93 -23.45 8.95 -6.41
C SER A 93 -23.15 7.46 -6.65
N ALA A 94 -23.95 6.79 -7.49
CA ALA A 94 -23.70 5.41 -7.89
C ALA A 94 -22.40 5.27 -8.69
N MET A 95 -22.10 6.21 -9.60
CA MET A 95 -20.83 6.25 -10.33
C MET A 95 -19.64 6.47 -9.40
N ALA A 96 -19.75 7.39 -8.45
CA ALA A 96 -18.70 7.67 -7.47
C ALA A 96 -18.42 6.47 -6.56
N VAL A 97 -19.47 5.83 -6.04
CA VAL A 97 -19.33 4.59 -5.25
C VAL A 97 -18.69 3.50 -6.08
N SER A 98 -19.14 3.27 -7.32
CA SER A 98 -18.55 2.26 -8.22
C SER A 98 -17.07 2.54 -8.50
N PHE A 99 -16.70 3.79 -8.79
CA PHE A 99 -15.32 4.19 -9.03
C PHE A 99 -14.43 3.98 -7.80
N VAL A 100 -14.87 4.45 -6.62
CA VAL A 100 -14.10 4.31 -5.39
C VAL A 100 -13.95 2.84 -4.99
N HIS A 101 -15.04 2.06 -5.08
CA HIS A 101 -14.99 0.62 -4.76
C HIS A 101 -14.09 -0.14 -5.75
N GLY A 102 -14.25 0.14 -7.05
CA GLY A 102 -13.42 -0.44 -8.10
C GLY A 102 -11.94 -0.08 -7.97
N SER A 103 -11.61 1.15 -7.56
CA SER A 103 -10.22 1.56 -7.32
C SER A 103 -9.59 0.83 -6.13
N ASN A 104 -10.32 0.67 -5.03
CA ASN A 104 -9.86 -0.04 -3.83
C ASN A 104 -9.63 -1.54 -4.12
N ASP A 105 -10.57 -2.17 -4.81
CA ASP A 105 -10.45 -3.58 -5.17
C ASP A 105 -9.43 -3.80 -6.29
N GLY A 106 -9.28 -2.83 -7.20
CA GLY A 106 -8.21 -2.78 -8.20
C GLY A 106 -6.83 -2.77 -7.56
N GLN A 107 -6.60 -1.92 -6.56
CA GLN A 107 -5.32 -1.88 -5.83
C GLN A 107 -5.00 -3.22 -5.16
N LYS A 108 -6.00 -3.89 -4.56
CA LYS A 108 -5.80 -5.23 -3.96
C LYS A 108 -5.48 -6.29 -5.02
N GLY A 109 -6.18 -6.25 -6.14
CA GLY A 109 -5.92 -7.16 -7.27
C GLY A 109 -4.53 -6.98 -7.85
N ILE A 110 -4.11 -5.73 -8.09
CA ILE A 110 -2.77 -5.40 -8.58
C ILE A 110 -1.71 -5.89 -7.59
N GLY A 111 -1.88 -5.62 -6.29
CA GLY A 111 -0.94 -6.07 -5.26
C GLY A 111 -0.80 -7.60 -5.20
N LEU A 112 -1.91 -8.33 -5.32
CA LEU A 112 -1.89 -9.80 -5.33
C LEU A 112 -1.17 -10.35 -6.56
N ILE A 113 -1.47 -9.82 -7.75
CA ILE A 113 -0.80 -10.24 -8.98
C ILE A 113 0.70 -9.91 -8.92
N MET A 114 1.07 -8.74 -8.40
CA MET A 114 2.48 -8.39 -8.21
C MET A 114 3.20 -9.35 -7.26
N LEU A 115 2.56 -9.75 -6.16
CA LEU A 115 3.13 -10.74 -5.25
C LEU A 115 3.35 -12.10 -5.93
N VAL A 116 2.40 -12.55 -6.75
CA VAL A 116 2.53 -13.78 -7.54
C VAL A 116 3.66 -13.66 -8.56
N LEU A 117 3.75 -12.54 -9.29
CA LEU A 117 4.80 -12.30 -10.29
C LEU A 117 6.19 -12.27 -9.68
N ILE A 118 6.35 -11.60 -8.54
CA ILE A 118 7.61 -11.57 -7.78
C ILE A 118 7.96 -12.97 -7.26
N GLY A 119 6.97 -13.76 -6.86
CA GLY A 119 7.18 -15.12 -6.36
C GLY A 119 7.61 -16.12 -7.44
N ILE A 120 7.05 -16.03 -8.65
CA ILE A 120 7.31 -17.00 -9.74
C ILE A 120 8.52 -16.58 -10.58
N VAL A 121 8.65 -15.29 -10.91
CA VAL A 121 9.72 -14.78 -11.79
C VAL A 121 10.38 -13.54 -11.16
N PRO A 122 11.09 -13.70 -10.03
CA PRO A 122 11.65 -12.58 -9.29
C PRO A 122 12.58 -11.73 -10.17
N ALA A 123 13.46 -12.34 -10.97
CA ALA A 123 14.43 -11.65 -11.82
C ALA A 123 13.82 -10.59 -12.78
N LYS A 124 12.52 -10.70 -13.10
CA LYS A 124 11.80 -9.77 -13.98
C LYS A 124 10.94 -8.74 -13.26
N PHE A 125 10.52 -9.01 -12.03
CA PHE A 125 9.51 -8.20 -11.32
C PHE A 125 9.98 -7.64 -9.96
N VAL A 126 11.19 -7.99 -9.52
CA VAL A 126 11.76 -7.44 -8.28
C VAL A 126 12.13 -5.96 -8.40
N LEU A 127 12.46 -5.49 -9.59
CA LEU A 127 12.74 -4.08 -9.86
C LEU A 127 12.05 -3.69 -11.17
N ASP A 128 11.64 -2.43 -11.28
CA ASP A 128 11.10 -1.93 -12.54
C ASP A 128 12.22 -1.81 -13.58
N LEU A 129 12.32 -2.82 -14.44
CA LEU A 129 13.31 -2.86 -15.52
C LEU A 129 13.12 -1.75 -16.57
N ASN A 130 12.00 -1.01 -16.55
CA ASN A 130 11.79 0.16 -17.38
C ASN A 130 12.18 1.47 -16.68
N SER A 131 12.78 1.40 -15.48
CA SER A 131 13.27 2.57 -14.77
C SER A 131 14.29 3.34 -15.61
N THR A 132 14.09 4.64 -15.70
CA THR A 132 15.04 5.56 -16.33
C THR A 132 16.30 5.70 -15.48
N THR A 133 17.44 6.03 -16.09
CA THR A 133 18.68 6.35 -15.36
C THR A 133 18.47 7.41 -14.29
N TYR A 134 17.61 8.41 -14.54
CA TYR A 134 17.24 9.41 -13.55
C TYR A 134 16.59 8.81 -12.29
N GLN A 135 15.69 7.83 -12.43
CA GLN A 135 15.03 7.19 -11.29
C GLN A 135 16.01 6.33 -10.48
N ILE A 136 16.95 5.66 -11.16
CA ILE A 136 17.99 4.86 -10.52
C ILE A 136 18.95 5.77 -9.74
N GLU A 137 19.42 6.85 -10.35
CA GLU A 137 20.27 7.84 -9.67
C GLU A 137 19.54 8.51 -8.52
N ARG A 138 18.25 8.85 -8.66
CA ARG A 138 17.43 9.37 -7.57
C ARG A 138 17.33 8.40 -6.38
N THR A 139 17.22 7.10 -6.66
CA THR A 139 17.22 6.04 -5.63
C THR A 139 18.56 6.00 -4.90
N ARG A 140 19.66 6.09 -5.65
CA ARG A 140 21.03 6.13 -5.12
C ARG A 140 21.28 7.39 -4.27
N ASP A 141 20.84 8.55 -4.74
CA ASP A 141 20.93 9.82 -4.01
C ASP A 141 20.10 9.78 -2.73
N ALA A 142 18.91 9.16 -2.75
CA ALA A 142 18.11 8.96 -1.56
C ALA A 142 18.85 8.08 -0.52
N ALA A 143 19.55 7.03 -0.95
CA ALA A 143 20.37 6.21 -0.07
C ALA A 143 21.57 6.99 0.52
N LEU A 144 22.21 7.86 -0.28
CA LEU A 144 23.28 8.75 0.19
C LEU A 144 22.78 9.73 1.25
N HIS A 145 21.66 10.42 0.98
CA HIS A 145 21.06 11.34 1.94
C HIS A 145 20.55 10.63 3.20
N LEU A 146 20.07 9.40 3.07
CA LEU A 146 19.68 8.57 4.22
C LEU A 146 20.89 8.27 5.12
N SER A 147 22.04 7.92 4.53
CA SER A 147 23.29 7.73 5.26
C SER A 147 23.71 8.98 6.03
N GLN A 148 23.71 10.14 5.35
CA GLN A 148 24.04 11.43 5.96
C GLN A 148 23.06 11.82 7.06
N PHE A 149 21.78 11.47 6.92
CA PHE A 149 20.78 11.63 7.97
C PHE A 149 21.17 10.81 9.20
N TYR A 150 21.43 9.51 9.05
CA TYR A 150 21.81 8.67 10.19
C TYR A 150 23.11 9.11 10.87
N GLN A 151 24.12 9.54 10.11
CA GLN A 151 25.37 10.06 10.65
C GLN A 151 25.19 11.34 11.47
N ARG A 152 24.30 12.25 11.05
CA ARG A 152 23.99 13.48 11.81
C ARG A 152 23.24 13.20 13.11
N HIS A 153 22.53 12.09 13.17
CA HIS A 153 21.72 11.67 14.30
C HIS A 153 22.33 10.49 15.07
N THR A 154 23.66 10.32 14.99
CA THR A 154 24.38 9.23 15.67
C THR A 154 24.10 9.19 17.17
N ASP A 155 23.98 10.34 17.84
CA ASP A 155 23.71 10.39 19.28
C ASP A 155 22.36 9.78 19.66
N THR A 156 21.36 9.91 18.78
CA THR A 156 20.00 9.39 19.00
C THR A 156 19.77 8.00 18.42
N LEU A 157 20.46 7.67 17.32
CA LEU A 157 20.19 6.45 16.53
C LEU A 157 21.33 5.42 16.62
N GLY A 158 22.48 5.78 17.19
CA GLY A 158 23.69 4.97 17.19
C GLY A 158 23.52 3.60 17.84
N ASP A 159 22.74 3.51 18.92
CA ASP A 159 22.48 2.23 19.58
C ASP A 159 21.40 1.40 18.86
N MET A 160 20.41 2.04 18.23
CA MET A 160 19.38 1.35 17.44
C MET A 160 19.96 0.77 16.14
N LEU A 161 20.82 1.53 15.47
CA LEU A 161 21.37 1.20 14.15
C LEU A 161 22.78 0.62 14.22
N ALA A 162 23.36 0.49 15.41
CA ALA A 162 24.75 0.07 15.63
C ALA A 162 25.78 0.85 14.77
N LEU A 163 25.54 2.15 14.56
CA LEU A 163 26.39 3.01 13.71
C LEU A 163 27.85 2.96 14.21
N GLY A 164 28.78 2.63 13.31
CA GLY A 164 30.20 2.51 13.66
C GLY A 164 30.60 1.30 14.52
N LYS A 165 29.67 0.38 14.83
CA LYS A 165 29.93 -0.83 15.64
C LYS A 165 29.89 -2.14 14.82
N SER A 166 29.60 -2.07 13.52
CA SER A 166 29.45 -3.24 12.65
C SER A 166 30.79 -3.70 12.04
N ASN A 167 31.50 -4.58 12.75
CA ASN A 167 32.64 -5.33 12.20
C ASN A 167 32.13 -6.47 11.31
N GLY A 168 31.99 -6.20 9.99
CA GLY A 168 32.05 -7.22 8.94
C GLY A 168 31.23 -8.49 9.12
N SER A 169 30.09 -8.46 9.82
CA SER A 169 29.29 -9.66 10.02
C SER A 169 28.64 -10.06 8.70
N GLU A 170 28.86 -11.31 8.29
CA GLU A 170 28.13 -11.96 7.19
C GLU A 170 26.64 -11.64 7.30
N MET A 171 26.04 -11.19 6.20
CA MET A 171 24.59 -10.99 6.18
C MET A 171 23.92 -12.32 6.56
N PRO A 172 22.92 -12.31 7.46
CA PRO A 172 22.30 -13.54 7.91
C PRO A 172 21.79 -14.32 6.69
N GLN A 173 21.92 -15.64 6.73
CA GLN A 173 21.28 -16.58 5.79
C GLN A 173 19.75 -16.38 5.73
N PHE A 174 19.18 -15.71 6.74
CA PHE A 174 17.77 -15.40 6.83
C PHE A 174 17.45 -14.04 6.18
N TYR A 175 16.38 -14.00 5.37
CA TYR A 175 15.80 -12.81 4.73
C TYR A 175 15.19 -11.81 5.73
N ARG A 176 15.92 -11.41 6.76
CA ARG A 176 15.47 -10.46 7.78
C ARG A 176 16.27 -9.17 7.68
N CYS A 177 15.57 -8.05 7.71
CA CYS A 177 16.17 -6.73 7.78
C CYS A 177 16.48 -6.42 9.26
N ASP A 178 17.75 -6.52 9.65
CA ASP A 178 18.22 -6.07 10.96
C ASP A 178 18.61 -4.58 10.89
N PRO A 179 18.01 -3.69 11.70
CA PRO A 179 18.40 -2.28 11.77
C PRO A 179 19.90 -2.06 12.03
N LYS A 180 20.58 -2.99 12.70
CA LYS A 180 22.03 -2.91 12.96
C LYS A 180 22.87 -3.05 11.70
N GLN A 181 22.31 -3.61 10.63
CA GLN A 181 22.98 -3.77 9.33
C GLN A 181 22.67 -2.64 8.35
N THR A 182 22.08 -1.54 8.83
CA THR A 182 21.68 -0.43 7.95
C THR A 182 22.87 0.19 7.23
N GLU A 183 23.96 0.48 7.95
CA GLU A 183 25.17 1.07 7.36
C GLU A 183 25.83 0.16 6.30
N PRO A 184 26.11 -1.14 6.57
CA PRO A 184 26.64 -2.01 5.54
C PRO A 184 25.66 -2.23 4.37
N THR A 185 24.34 -2.21 4.63
CA THR A 185 23.32 -2.30 3.57
C THR A 185 23.35 -1.08 2.65
N ILE A 186 23.48 0.13 3.19
CA ILE A 186 23.63 1.34 2.38
C ILE A 186 24.90 1.26 1.53
N ASN A 187 26.03 0.86 2.13
CA ASN A 187 27.29 0.76 1.40
C ASN A 187 27.25 -0.29 0.28
N ALA A 188 26.61 -1.44 0.52
CA ALA A 188 26.39 -2.46 -0.50
C ALA A 188 25.51 -1.92 -1.64
N LEU A 189 24.38 -1.29 -1.32
CA LEU A 189 23.49 -0.69 -2.32
C LEU A 189 24.20 0.36 -3.19
N LEU A 190 24.97 1.26 -2.58
CA LEU A 190 25.70 2.31 -3.31
C LEU A 190 26.80 1.75 -4.21
N ARG A 191 27.43 0.64 -3.80
CA ARG A 191 28.41 -0.07 -4.61
C ARG A 191 27.75 -0.76 -5.79
N ASP A 192 26.67 -1.49 -5.55
CA ASP A 192 26.01 -2.32 -6.56
C ASP A 192 25.24 -1.46 -7.58
N LEU A 193 24.82 -0.24 -7.21
CA LEU A 193 24.23 0.74 -8.14
C LEU A 193 25.25 1.72 -8.76
N ARG A 194 26.55 1.55 -8.50
CA ARG A 194 27.56 2.50 -8.98
C ARG A 194 27.71 2.44 -10.50
N GLY A 195 27.27 3.51 -11.17
CA GLY A 195 27.42 3.64 -12.62
C GLY A 195 26.51 2.71 -13.41
N VAL A 196 25.40 2.27 -12.81
CA VAL A 196 24.39 1.41 -13.45
C VAL A 196 23.35 2.28 -14.15
N PRO A 197 23.33 2.35 -15.50
CA PRO A 197 22.38 3.19 -16.23
C PRO A 197 21.00 2.53 -16.33
N SER A 198 20.92 1.19 -16.27
CA SER A 198 19.68 0.41 -16.30
C SER A 198 19.76 -0.79 -15.36
N TYR A 199 18.64 -1.18 -14.73
CA TYR A 199 18.57 -2.43 -13.98
C TYR A 199 18.71 -3.68 -14.86
N ASN A 200 18.63 -3.54 -16.19
CA ASN A 200 18.89 -4.65 -17.10
C ASN A 200 20.37 -5.05 -17.15
N ASP A 201 21.26 -4.17 -16.72
CA ASP A 201 22.71 -4.41 -16.71
C ASP A 201 23.17 -5.21 -15.48
N LEU A 202 22.29 -5.35 -14.48
CA LEU A 202 22.52 -6.17 -13.29
C LEU A 202 22.15 -7.63 -13.56
N ASP A 203 22.87 -8.55 -12.93
CA ASP A 203 22.50 -9.96 -12.95
C ASP A 203 21.21 -10.23 -12.16
N ALA A 204 20.57 -11.37 -12.42
CA ALA A 204 19.29 -11.73 -11.79
C ALA A 204 19.38 -11.72 -10.25
N ASP A 205 20.46 -12.29 -9.70
CA ASP A 205 20.69 -12.34 -8.26
C ASP A 205 20.97 -10.95 -7.69
N GLU A 206 21.73 -10.11 -8.38
CA GLU A 206 22.00 -8.73 -7.98
C GLU A 206 20.72 -7.90 -7.90
N ARG A 207 19.79 -8.07 -8.85
CA ARG A 207 18.49 -7.38 -8.80
C ARG A 207 17.67 -7.78 -7.58
N VAL A 208 17.68 -9.06 -7.22
CA VAL A 208 17.02 -9.57 -6.01
C VAL A 208 17.67 -8.94 -4.76
N GLN A 209 19.00 -8.85 -4.74
CA GLN A 209 19.73 -8.22 -3.64
C GLN A 209 19.45 -6.73 -3.52
N VAL A 210 19.47 -5.98 -4.62
CA VAL A 210 19.14 -4.55 -4.65
C VAL A 210 17.73 -4.32 -4.12
N ARG A 211 16.72 -5.10 -4.56
CA ARG A 211 15.36 -5.00 -3.99
C ARG A 211 15.39 -5.24 -2.48
N ARG A 212 16.11 -6.26 -2.01
CA ARG A 212 16.23 -6.55 -0.58
C ARG A 212 16.81 -5.36 0.18
N TYR A 213 17.90 -4.77 -0.31
CA TYR A 213 18.50 -3.60 0.33
C TYR A 213 17.52 -2.43 0.41
N LEU A 214 16.85 -2.09 -0.70
CA LEU A 214 15.87 -1.00 -0.73
C LEU A 214 14.72 -1.23 0.27
N LEU A 215 14.18 -2.45 0.34
CA LEU A 215 13.11 -2.78 1.29
C LEU A 215 13.59 -2.76 2.75
N CYS A 216 14.81 -3.21 3.03
CA CYS A 216 15.38 -3.17 4.38
C CYS A 216 15.69 -1.73 4.84
N LEU A 217 16.16 -0.88 3.94
CA LEU A 217 16.38 0.54 4.22
C LEU A 217 15.06 1.27 4.45
N ASP A 218 14.01 0.98 3.66
CA ASP A 218 12.68 1.55 3.88
C ASP A 218 12.09 1.13 5.24
N ASP A 219 12.17 -0.17 5.59
CA ASP A 219 11.64 -0.66 6.87
C ASP A 219 12.35 -0.02 8.07
N THR A 220 13.67 0.12 7.98
CA THR A 220 14.47 0.81 9.00
C THR A 220 14.08 2.28 9.09
N ALA A 221 14.03 3.00 7.97
CA ALA A 221 13.63 4.40 7.92
C ALA A 221 12.22 4.60 8.49
N LYS A 222 11.30 3.67 8.22
CA LYS A 222 9.94 3.67 8.76
C LYS A 222 9.92 3.53 10.28
N LYS A 223 10.78 2.66 10.84
CA LYS A 223 10.93 2.50 12.30
C LYS A 223 11.51 3.78 12.93
N VAL A 224 12.54 4.35 12.32
CA VAL A 224 13.16 5.61 12.76
C VAL A 224 12.14 6.76 12.75
N GLY A 225 11.32 6.88 11.70
CA GLY A 225 10.29 7.93 11.60
C GLY A 225 9.20 7.87 12.67
N LYS A 226 9.05 6.73 13.38
CA LYS A 226 8.10 6.58 14.50
C LYS A 226 8.66 7.02 15.85
N LEU A 227 9.96 7.29 15.96
CA LEU A 227 10.58 7.75 17.20
C LEU A 227 10.03 9.14 17.58
N SER A 228 9.77 9.37 18.87
CA SER A 228 9.29 10.66 19.39
C SER A 228 10.31 11.77 19.24
N ASP A 229 11.59 11.43 19.28
CA ASP A 229 12.69 12.36 19.50
C ASP A 229 13.11 13.13 18.23
N LEU A 230 12.56 12.76 17.08
CA LEU A 230 12.82 13.43 15.80
C LEU A 230 11.82 14.59 15.56
N PRO A 231 12.31 15.79 15.19
CA PRO A 231 11.49 16.90 14.73
C PRO A 231 10.54 16.52 13.58
N ALA A 232 9.36 17.12 13.54
CA ALA A 232 8.36 16.84 12.49
C ALA A 232 8.88 17.09 11.06
N ARG A 233 9.76 18.08 10.89
CA ARG A 233 10.40 18.37 9.60
C ARG A 233 11.29 17.22 9.12
N GLU A 234 12.09 16.67 10.01
CA GLU A 234 12.99 15.54 9.70
C GLU A 234 12.20 14.26 9.39
N LYS A 235 11.09 14.02 10.12
CA LYS A 235 10.17 12.92 9.79
C LYS A 235 9.59 13.07 8.38
N ALA A 236 9.22 14.28 7.99
CA ALA A 236 8.71 14.55 6.64
C ALA A 236 9.78 14.36 5.56
N ASP A 237 11.02 14.76 5.83
CA ASP A 237 12.14 14.58 4.90
C ASP A 237 12.53 13.10 4.79
N LEU A 238 12.52 12.35 5.89
CA LEU A 238 12.71 10.90 5.90
C LEU A 238 11.62 10.19 5.07
N GLU A 239 10.37 10.63 5.16
CA GLU A 239 9.27 10.08 4.34
C GLU A 239 9.47 10.33 2.84
N LYS A 240 10.07 11.47 2.45
CA LYS A 240 10.43 11.72 1.04
C LYS A 240 11.56 10.79 0.60
N LEU A 241 12.59 10.62 1.42
CA LEU A 241 13.70 9.70 1.12
C LEU A 241 13.20 8.26 0.96
N ARG A 242 12.28 7.82 1.84
CA ARG A 242 11.63 6.51 1.75
C ARG A 242 10.91 6.31 0.41
N LYS A 243 10.09 7.28 -0.01
CA LYS A 243 9.40 7.22 -1.32
C LYS A 243 10.38 7.16 -2.49
N ASP A 244 11.47 7.90 -2.39
CA ASP A 244 12.48 7.93 -3.46
C ASP A 244 13.29 6.63 -3.51
N LEU A 245 13.50 5.96 -2.37
CA LEU A 245 14.10 4.63 -2.28
C LEU A 245 13.20 3.54 -2.86
N THR A 246 11.89 3.59 -2.58
CA THR A 246 10.97 2.50 -2.98
C THR A 246 10.38 2.70 -4.38
N ALA A 247 10.53 3.86 -5.00
CA ALA A 247 9.91 4.20 -6.30
C ALA A 247 10.14 3.17 -7.41
N THR A 248 11.30 2.51 -7.45
CA THR A 248 11.65 1.50 -8.45
C THR A 248 11.28 0.07 -8.06
N THR A 249 10.83 -0.13 -6.81
CA THR A 249 10.43 -1.43 -6.25
C THR A 249 8.91 -1.56 -6.07
N GLU A 250 8.24 -0.44 -5.80
CA GLU A 250 6.79 -0.32 -5.60
C GLU A 250 6.12 0.15 -6.90
N TYR A 251 6.19 -0.69 -7.92
CA TYR A 251 5.57 -0.45 -9.22
C TYR A 251 4.61 -1.56 -9.60
N ALA A 252 3.76 -1.30 -10.58
CA ALA A 252 2.95 -2.30 -11.23
C ALA A 252 3.06 -2.12 -12.75
N PRO A 253 3.41 -3.17 -13.53
CA PRO A 253 3.42 -3.08 -14.97
C PRO A 253 2.06 -2.64 -15.51
N PHE A 254 2.07 -1.80 -16.53
CA PHE A 254 0.84 -1.22 -17.08
C PHE A 254 -0.16 -2.28 -17.55
N TRP A 255 0.31 -3.40 -18.10
CA TRP A 255 -0.54 -4.51 -18.50
C TRP A 255 -1.26 -5.16 -17.32
N VAL A 256 -0.65 -5.23 -16.12
CA VAL A 256 -1.28 -5.76 -14.90
C VAL A 256 -2.45 -4.86 -14.51
N ILE A 257 -2.24 -3.54 -14.55
CA ILE A 257 -3.27 -2.55 -14.26
C ILE A 257 -4.46 -2.72 -15.20
N ILE A 258 -4.21 -2.83 -16.51
CA ILE A 258 -5.26 -3.05 -17.51
C ILE A 258 -5.96 -4.40 -17.28
N ALA A 259 -5.21 -5.48 -17.07
CA ALA A 259 -5.77 -6.81 -16.89
C ALA A 259 -6.69 -6.88 -15.66
N VAL A 260 -6.27 -6.30 -14.54
CA VAL A 260 -7.08 -6.23 -13.32
C VAL A 260 -8.32 -5.34 -13.53
N ALA A 261 -8.16 -4.18 -14.18
CA ALA A 261 -9.27 -3.29 -14.47
C ALA A 261 -10.33 -3.95 -15.38
N LEU A 262 -9.88 -4.64 -16.44
CA LEU A 262 -10.77 -5.38 -17.33
C LEU A 262 -11.44 -6.56 -16.62
N ALA A 263 -10.70 -7.32 -15.81
CA ALA A 263 -11.26 -8.44 -15.06
C ALA A 263 -12.35 -7.98 -14.08
N LEU A 264 -12.13 -6.86 -13.37
CA LEU A 264 -13.13 -6.26 -12.48
C LEU A 264 -14.33 -5.71 -13.27
N GLY A 265 -14.10 -5.03 -14.39
CA GLY A 265 -15.16 -4.49 -15.25
C GLY A 265 -16.05 -5.59 -15.85
N ILE A 266 -15.44 -6.63 -16.44
CA ILE A 266 -16.17 -7.77 -17.00
C ILE A 266 -16.85 -8.58 -15.89
N GLY A 267 -16.14 -8.81 -14.77
CA GLY A 267 -16.66 -9.54 -13.62
C GLY A 267 -17.89 -8.89 -13.00
N THR A 268 -17.93 -7.56 -12.90
CA THR A 268 -19.11 -6.83 -12.41
C THR A 268 -20.27 -6.85 -13.41
N MET A 269 -19.98 -6.72 -14.71
CA MET A 269 -21.00 -6.77 -15.77
C MET A 269 -21.71 -8.13 -15.85
N VAL A 270 -20.97 -9.24 -15.72
CA VAL A 270 -21.53 -10.60 -15.77
C VAL A 270 -22.04 -11.05 -14.39
N GLY A 271 -21.31 -10.70 -13.33
CA GLY A 271 -21.57 -11.14 -11.96
C GLY A 271 -22.83 -10.55 -11.34
N TRP A 272 -23.22 -9.32 -11.72
CA TRP A 272 -24.49 -8.69 -11.30
C TRP A 272 -25.64 -9.68 -11.44
N LYS A 273 -25.76 -10.32 -12.60
CA LYS A 273 -26.96 -11.06 -13.01
C LYS A 273 -27.38 -12.12 -11.98
N ARG A 274 -26.42 -12.77 -11.31
CA ARG A 274 -26.73 -13.72 -10.22
C ARG A 274 -27.18 -13.00 -8.95
N VAL A 275 -26.45 -11.97 -8.53
CA VAL A 275 -26.73 -11.22 -7.30
C VAL A 275 -28.14 -10.63 -7.29
N VAL A 276 -28.59 -10.02 -8.39
CA VAL A 276 -29.93 -9.40 -8.48
C VAL A 276 -31.08 -10.40 -8.58
N LEU A 277 -30.80 -11.65 -8.98
CA LEU A 277 -31.82 -12.70 -8.95
C LEU A 277 -31.93 -13.37 -7.57
N THR A 278 -30.88 -13.30 -6.75
CA THR A 278 -30.83 -13.94 -5.42
C THR A 278 -31.12 -12.99 -4.26
N VAL A 279 -30.94 -11.68 -4.44
CA VAL A 279 -31.24 -10.62 -3.47
C VAL A 279 -32.56 -9.97 -3.83
#